data_AF-A0A0J8E9L3-F1
#
_entry.id   AF-A0A0J8E9L3-F1
#
_cell.length_a   1.000
_cell.length_b   1.000
_cell.length_c   1.000
_cell.angle_alpha   90.00
_cell.angle_beta   90.00
_cell.angle_gamma   90.00
#
_symmetry.space_group_name_H-M   'P 1'
#
loop_
_entity.id
_entity.type
_entity.pdbx_description
1 polymer ?
#
loop_
_entity_poly.entity_id
_entity_poly.type
_entity_poly.pdbx_seq_one_letter_code
_entity_poly.pdbx_strand_id
1 'polypeptide(L)'
;MGLFSAPPIGCVPSQRTIGGGIVRECAEHYNQAAQLYNSKLSIELDSLAHKLPHTKVVYIDIYSPLLDLIQNPDKYGLEEVVKGCCGTGLLEVSVLCNKLDSVCPDDSKYLFWDSYHPTERGYQLLFDAIIKKYGNKLY
;
A
#
# COMPACT_ATOMS: atom_id res chain seq x y z
N MET A 1 -5.17 -3.13 20.10
CA MET A 1 -5.46 -2.07 19.13
C MET A 1 -4.27 -1.93 18.20
N GLY A 2 -4.44 -2.30 16.93
CA GLY A 2 -3.42 -2.12 15.89
C GLY A 2 -3.75 -0.91 15.03
N LEU A 3 -2.78 -0.04 14.77
CA LEU A 3 -2.94 1.08 13.85
C LEU A 3 -1.90 0.96 12.74
N PHE A 4 -2.38 1.02 11.51
CA PHE A 4 -1.53 0.94 10.33
C PHE A 4 -0.91 2.29 10.00
N SER A 5 0.32 2.25 9.52
CA SER A 5 0.97 3.39 8.88
C SER A 5 0.23 3.80 7.60
N ALA A 6 0.46 5.00 7.09
CA ALA A 6 0.18 5.34 5.70
C ALA A 6 1.08 4.49 4.76
N PRO A 7 0.58 4.03 3.60
CA PRO A 7 1.38 3.34 2.58
C PRO A 7 2.29 4.32 1.82
N PRO A 8 3.17 3.85 0.91
CA PRO A 8 3.87 4.69 -0.08
C PRO A 8 2.89 5.29 -1.09
N ILE A 9 2.10 6.28 -0.66
CA ILE A 9 1.01 6.89 -1.43
C ILE A 9 1.51 7.45 -2.77
N GLY A 10 2.72 8.00 -2.82
CA GLY A 10 3.30 8.51 -4.07
C GLY A 10 3.50 7.43 -5.14
N CYS A 11 3.54 6.16 -4.74
CA CYS A 11 3.76 5.05 -5.65
C CYS A 11 2.48 4.35 -6.13
N VAL A 12 1.29 4.74 -5.68
CA VAL A 12 0.04 4.15 -6.22
C VAL A 12 -0.22 4.68 -7.64
N PRO A 13 -0.91 3.93 -8.52
CA PRO A 13 -1.01 4.29 -9.93
C PRO A 13 -1.54 5.71 -10.21
N SER A 14 -2.52 6.18 -9.44
CA SER A 14 -3.09 7.53 -9.59
C SER A 14 -2.06 8.62 -9.29
N GLN A 15 -1.28 8.47 -8.23
CA GLN A 15 -0.29 9.47 -7.84
C GLN A 15 0.90 9.50 -8.78
N ARG A 16 1.27 8.36 -9.36
CA ARG A 16 2.23 8.29 -10.46
C ARG A 16 1.73 9.03 -11.70
N THR A 17 0.44 8.91 -12.01
CA THR A 17 -0.17 9.64 -13.13
C THR A 17 -0.21 11.16 -12.90
N ILE A 18 -0.54 11.59 -11.68
CA ILE A 18 -0.72 13.02 -11.35
C ILE A 18 0.62 13.71 -11.08
N GLY A 19 1.57 13.03 -10.42
CA GLY A 19 2.79 13.63 -9.89
C GLY A 19 4.10 12.91 -10.24
N GLY A 20 4.05 11.81 -10.98
CA GLY A 20 5.22 10.99 -11.36
C GLY A 20 5.88 11.37 -12.68
N GLY A 21 5.41 12.44 -13.33
CA GLY A 21 5.89 12.88 -14.64
C GLY A 21 5.59 11.91 -15.79
N ILE A 22 6.26 12.10 -16.92
CA ILE A 22 6.01 11.32 -18.15
C ILE A 22 6.30 9.82 -17.94
N VAL A 23 7.31 9.51 -17.14
CA VAL A 23 7.74 8.14 -16.83
C VAL A 23 6.92 7.49 -15.71
N ARG A 24 5.99 8.23 -15.08
CA ARG A 24 5.12 7.74 -14.00
C ARG A 24 5.92 7.13 -12.84
N GLU A 25 6.99 7.80 -12.44
CA GLU A 25 7.75 7.48 -11.23
C GLU A 25 6.90 7.70 -9.96
N CYS A 26 7.38 7.24 -8.82
CA CYS A 26 6.72 7.59 -7.57
C CYS A 26 6.76 9.11 -7.37
N ALA A 27 5.62 9.68 -7.02
CA ALA A 27 5.52 11.09 -6.68
C ALA A 27 6.10 11.32 -5.28
N GLU A 28 7.39 11.68 -5.22
CA GLU A 28 8.18 11.70 -3.98
C GLU A 28 7.64 12.62 -2.90
N HIS A 29 7.04 13.76 -3.24
CA HIS A 29 6.45 14.67 -2.26
C HIS A 29 5.30 14.01 -1.47
N TYR A 30 4.51 13.14 -2.10
CA TYR A 30 3.47 12.37 -1.41
C TYR A 30 4.06 11.27 -0.53
N ASN A 31 5.15 10.63 -0.97
CA ASN A 31 5.87 9.66 -0.15
C ASN A 31 6.50 10.31 1.10
N GLN A 32 7.10 11.49 0.95
CA GLN A 32 7.64 12.28 2.05
C GLN A 32 6.55 12.67 3.06
N ALA A 33 5.38 13.09 2.58
CA ALA A 33 4.23 13.38 3.43
C ALA A 33 3.77 12.13 4.22
N ALA A 34 3.67 10.98 3.55
CA ALA A 34 3.32 9.71 4.20
C ALA A 34 4.36 9.30 5.26
N GLN A 35 5.65 9.42 4.96
CA GLN A 35 6.74 9.13 5.91
C GLN A 35 6.72 10.08 7.12
N LEU A 36 6.46 11.37 6.91
CA LEU A 36 6.32 12.34 7.99
C LEU A 36 5.13 12.00 8.90
N TYR A 37 3.98 11.66 8.31
CA TYR A 37 2.81 11.19 9.05
C TYR A 37 3.14 9.93 9.87
N ASN A 38 3.78 8.95 9.26
CA ASN A 38 4.16 7.69 9.89
C ASN A 38 5.11 7.88 11.08
N SER A 39 6.09 8.77 10.92
CA SER A 39 7.02 9.14 12.00
C SER A 39 6.30 9.74 13.21
N LYS A 40 5.39 10.70 12.97
CA LYS A 40 4.58 11.30 14.02
C LYS A 40 3.62 10.29 14.66
N LEU A 41 2.96 9.46 13.86
CA LEU A 41 2.05 8.42 14.35
C LEU A 41 2.75 7.43 15.28
N SER A 42 3.95 6.96 14.92
CA SER A 42 4.72 6.04 15.77
C SER A 42 5.00 6.65 17.13
N ILE A 43 5.47 7.91 17.18
CA ILE A 43 5.79 8.62 18.43
C ILE A 43 4.53 8.75 19.32
N GLU A 44 3.39 9.12 18.74
CA GLU A 44 2.15 9.28 19.50
C GLU A 44 1.61 7.93 20.01
N LEU A 45 1.75 6.85 19.23
CA LEU A 45 1.34 5.52 19.67
C LEU A 45 2.24 4.96 20.76
N ASP A 46 3.55 5.25 20.71
CA ASP A 46 4.46 4.92 21.80
C ASP A 46 4.06 5.67 23.07
N SER A 47 3.80 6.98 22.98
CA SER A 47 3.29 7.79 24.10
C SER A 47 1.98 7.25 24.67
N LEU A 48 1.04 6.85 23.80
CA LEU A 48 -0.24 6.28 24.18
C LEU A 48 -0.08 4.91 24.88
N ALA A 49 0.83 4.07 24.42
CA ALA A 49 1.13 2.78 25.04
C ALA A 49 1.61 2.94 26.49
N HIS A 50 2.41 3.98 26.77
CA HIS A 50 2.85 4.30 28.14
C HIS A 50 1.70 4.79 29.03
N LYS A 51 0.75 5.54 28.46
CA LYS A 51 -0.43 6.04 29.19
C LYS A 51 -1.47 4.96 29.47
N LEU A 52 -1.50 3.90 28.66
CA LEU A 52 -2.46 2.81 28.74
C LEU A 52 -1.73 1.46 28.97
N PRO A 53 -1.14 1.22 30.15
CA PRO A 53 -0.29 0.04 30.40
C PRO A 53 -1.03 -1.30 30.32
N HIS A 54 -2.36 -1.29 30.37
CA HIS A 54 -3.22 -2.48 30.24
C HIS A 54 -3.80 -2.65 28.83
N THR A 55 -3.45 -1.77 27.88
CA THR A 55 -3.93 -1.83 26.51
C THR A 55 -2.77 -2.14 25.57
N LYS A 56 -2.89 -3.22 24.78
CA LYS A 56 -1.95 -3.53 23.71
C LYS A 56 -2.13 -2.51 22.57
N VAL A 57 -1.23 -1.54 22.45
CA VAL A 57 -1.17 -0.58 21.33
C VAL A 57 -0.02 -0.98 20.42
N VAL A 58 -0.30 -1.18 19.14
CA VAL A 58 0.70 -1.66 18.17
C VAL A 58 0.67 -0.78 16.92
N TYR A 59 1.80 -0.14 16.63
CA TYR A 59 2.06 0.45 15.32
C TYR A 59 2.41 -0.64 14.32
N ILE A 60 1.69 -0.69 13.20
CA ILE A 60 1.87 -1.68 12.14
C ILE A 60 2.33 -0.94 10.88
N ASP A 61 3.59 -1.19 10.50
CA ASP A 61 4.16 -0.62 9.29
C ASP A 61 3.70 -1.39 8.06
N ILE A 62 2.87 -0.74 7.24
CA ILE A 62 2.47 -1.22 5.91
C ILE A 62 3.22 -0.50 4.79
N TYR A 63 3.96 0.57 5.12
CA TYR A 63 4.71 1.36 4.15
C TYR A 63 5.83 0.52 3.55
N SER A 64 6.70 -0.02 4.41
CA SER A 64 7.89 -0.76 3.99
C SER A 64 7.56 -2.03 3.20
N PRO A 65 6.64 -2.92 3.66
CA PRO A 65 6.32 -4.12 2.89
C PRO A 65 5.66 -3.79 1.55
N LEU A 66 4.75 -2.81 1.48
CA LEU A 66 4.15 -2.45 0.19
C LEU A 66 5.20 -1.84 -0.77
N LEU A 67 6.13 -1.03 -0.25
CA LEU A 67 7.23 -0.50 -1.06
C LEU A 67 8.15 -1.63 -1.58
N ASP A 68 8.40 -2.67 -0.78
CA ASP A 68 9.18 -3.84 -1.21
C ASP A 68 8.46 -4.63 -2.34
N LEU A 69 7.14 -4.76 -2.28
CA LEU A 69 6.35 -5.36 -3.38
C LEU A 69 6.49 -4.56 -4.68
N ILE A 70 6.57 -3.22 -4.59
CA ILE A 70 6.70 -2.32 -5.74
C ILE A 70 8.13 -2.34 -6.30
N GLN A 71 9.15 -2.35 -5.44
CA GLN A 71 10.54 -2.26 -5.85
C GLN A 71 11.13 -3.61 -6.27
N ASN A 72 10.60 -4.72 -5.75
CA ASN A 72 11.10 -6.07 -6.00
C ASN A 72 9.99 -7.02 -6.48
N PRO A 73 9.23 -6.70 -7.54
CA PRO A 73 8.04 -7.45 -7.94
C PRO A 73 8.34 -8.91 -8.33
N ASP A 74 9.48 -9.17 -8.96
CA ASP A 74 9.89 -10.51 -9.42
C ASP A 74 10.02 -11.50 -8.26
N LYS A 75 10.43 -11.04 -7.08
CA LYS A 75 10.52 -11.86 -5.85
C LYS A 75 9.16 -12.43 -5.43
N TYR A 76 8.08 -11.78 -5.84
CA TYR A 76 6.72 -12.11 -5.47
C TYR A 76 5.89 -12.70 -6.62
N GLY A 77 6.50 -12.82 -7.81
CA GLY A 77 5.84 -13.29 -9.03
C GLY A 77 4.88 -12.26 -9.64
N LEU A 78 5.04 -10.98 -9.29
CA LEU A 78 4.28 -9.86 -9.86
C LEU A 78 4.97 -9.37 -11.14
N GLU A 79 4.18 -9.00 -12.13
CA GLU A 79 4.66 -8.53 -13.45
C GLU A 79 4.29 -7.06 -13.71
N GLU A 80 3.22 -6.55 -13.10
CA GLU A 80 2.80 -5.15 -13.23
C GLU A 80 2.48 -4.54 -11.85
N VAL A 81 3.17 -3.44 -11.52
CA VAL A 81 3.09 -2.75 -10.22
C VAL A 81 2.93 -1.23 -10.33
N VAL A 82 2.79 -0.70 -11.55
CA VAL A 82 2.72 0.72 -11.89
C VAL A 82 1.30 1.11 -12.34
N LYS A 83 0.53 0.16 -12.88
CA LYS A 83 -0.88 0.34 -13.28
C LYS A 83 -1.81 -0.58 -12.50
N GLY A 84 -3.06 -0.16 -12.38
CA GLY A 84 -4.16 -1.04 -11.98
C GLY A 84 -4.54 -2.04 -13.09
N CYS A 85 -5.08 -3.19 -12.71
CA CYS A 85 -5.64 -4.20 -13.60
C CYS A 85 -6.95 -3.74 -14.29
N CYS A 86 -7.71 -2.87 -13.65
CA CYS A 86 -9.02 -2.41 -14.11
C CYS A 86 -8.97 -1.09 -14.89
N GLY A 87 -9.75 -1.00 -15.98
CA GLY A 87 -9.80 0.17 -16.84
C GLY A 87 -8.46 0.46 -17.50
N THR A 88 -8.04 1.72 -17.55
CA THR A 88 -6.67 2.06 -17.95
C THR A 88 -5.66 1.81 -16.82
N GLY A 89 -6.15 1.66 -15.58
CA GLY A 89 -5.34 1.53 -14.38
C GLY A 89 -4.57 2.80 -14.02
N LEU A 90 -4.90 3.95 -14.60
CA LEU A 90 -4.15 5.19 -14.46
C LEU A 90 -4.77 6.16 -13.46
N LEU A 91 -6.11 6.31 -13.47
CA LEU A 91 -6.85 7.26 -12.65
C LEU A 91 -8.20 6.72 -12.17
N GLU A 92 -8.66 5.60 -12.74
CA GLU A 92 -9.92 4.98 -12.40
C GLU A 92 -9.87 4.48 -10.96
N VAL A 93 -10.82 4.94 -10.14
CA VAL A 93 -10.99 4.53 -8.74
C VAL A 93 -12.47 4.24 -8.51
N SER A 94 -12.78 3.13 -7.84
CA SER A 94 -14.12 2.79 -7.39
C SER A 94 -15.19 2.92 -8.50
N VAL A 95 -15.95 4.02 -8.56
CA VAL A 95 -17.03 4.24 -9.55
C VAL A 95 -16.55 4.08 -11.01
N LEU A 96 -15.31 4.48 -11.30
CA LEU A 96 -14.72 4.38 -12.64
C LEU A 96 -14.05 3.03 -12.91
N CYS A 97 -13.93 2.15 -11.93
CA CYS A 97 -13.57 0.75 -12.13
C CYS A 97 -14.81 -0.11 -11.85
N ASN A 98 -15.61 -0.33 -12.87
CA ASN A 98 -16.88 -1.03 -12.78
C ASN A 98 -16.97 -2.15 -13.83
N LYS A 99 -18.13 -2.81 -13.89
CA LYS A 99 -18.34 -3.99 -14.76
C LYS A 99 -18.26 -3.69 -16.26
N LEU A 100 -18.27 -2.43 -16.66
CA LEU A 100 -18.16 -2.00 -18.06
C LEU A 100 -16.71 -1.79 -18.49
N ASP A 101 -15.79 -1.70 -17.54
CA ASP A 101 -14.37 -1.48 -17.82
C ASP A 101 -13.68 -2.79 -18.17
N SER A 102 -12.69 -2.70 -19.06
CA SER A 102 -11.81 -3.83 -19.34
C SER A 102 -11.01 -4.19 -18.08
N VAL A 103 -10.79 -5.48 -17.88
CA VAL A 103 -9.94 -6.01 -16.81
C VAL A 103 -8.75 -6.73 -17.44
N CYS A 104 -7.59 -6.65 -16.81
CA CYS A 104 -6.41 -7.39 -17.24
C CYS A 104 -6.66 -8.92 -17.28
N PRO A 105 -5.93 -9.69 -18.10
CA PRO A 105 -6.20 -11.12 -18.26
C PRO A 105 -5.89 -11.98 -17.03
N ASP A 106 -4.94 -11.56 -16.19
CA ASP A 106 -4.49 -12.29 -15.00
C ASP A 106 -4.14 -11.28 -13.88
N ASP A 107 -5.08 -11.07 -12.97
CA ASP A 107 -4.95 -10.14 -11.84
C ASP A 107 -4.01 -10.66 -10.74
N SER A 108 -3.66 -11.94 -10.76
CA SER A 108 -2.66 -12.52 -9.85
C SER A 108 -1.24 -12.04 -10.16
N LYS A 109 -1.02 -11.48 -11.35
CA LYS A 109 0.26 -10.88 -11.78
C LYS A 109 0.35 -9.38 -11.50
N TYR A 110 -0.75 -8.76 -11.08
CA TYR A 110 -0.82 -7.32 -10.84
C TYR A 110 -0.78 -7.03 -9.34
N LEU A 111 -0.03 -6.01 -8.93
CA LEU A 111 -0.08 -5.54 -7.54
C LEU A 111 -1.37 -4.76 -7.26
N PHE A 112 -1.83 -3.95 -8.21
CA PHE A 112 -2.97 -3.04 -8.04
C PHE A 112 -4.19 -3.49 -8.86
N TRP A 113 -5.36 -3.47 -8.22
CA TRP A 113 -6.65 -3.71 -8.86
C TRP A 113 -7.12 -2.48 -9.62
N ASP A 114 -7.23 -1.35 -8.93
CA ASP A 114 -7.54 -0.04 -9.51
C ASP A 114 -6.38 0.94 -9.29
N SER A 115 -6.58 2.25 -9.49
CA SER A 115 -5.49 3.22 -9.36
C SER A 115 -5.06 3.56 -7.92
N TYR A 116 -5.58 2.85 -6.90
CA TYR A 116 -5.16 2.93 -5.49
C TYR A 116 -5.02 1.58 -4.78
N HIS A 117 -5.98 0.69 -4.98
CA HIS A 117 -6.15 -0.50 -4.15
C HIS A 117 -5.40 -1.69 -4.71
N PRO A 118 -4.71 -2.48 -3.87
CA PRO A 118 -4.11 -3.75 -4.29
C PRO A 118 -5.12 -4.76 -4.83
N THR A 119 -4.66 -5.69 -5.66
CA THR A 119 -5.40 -6.92 -6.01
C THR A 119 -5.53 -7.83 -4.80
N GLU A 120 -6.35 -8.88 -4.89
CA GLU A 120 -6.40 -9.93 -3.86
C GLU A 120 -4.99 -10.48 -3.60
N ARG A 121 -4.23 -10.78 -4.66
CA ARG A 121 -2.85 -11.26 -4.55
C ARG A 121 -1.94 -10.26 -3.83
N GLY A 122 -2.05 -8.97 -4.17
CA GLY A 122 -1.32 -7.90 -3.49
C GLY A 122 -1.65 -7.83 -1.99
N TYR A 123 -2.93 -7.94 -1.63
CA TYR A 123 -3.35 -7.98 -0.22
C TYR A 123 -2.86 -9.23 0.51
N GLN A 124 -2.89 -10.41 -0.11
CA GLN A 124 -2.36 -11.65 0.49
C GLN A 124 -0.87 -11.49 0.83
N LEU A 125 -0.07 -11.01 -0.13
CA LEU A 125 1.37 -10.77 0.04
C LEU A 125 1.66 -9.78 1.17
N LEU A 126 0.91 -8.67 1.21
CA LEU A 126 1.04 -7.65 2.26
C LEU A 126 0.64 -8.21 3.62
N PHE A 127 -0.45 -8.96 3.69
CA PHE A 127 -0.94 -9.58 4.92
C PHE A 127 0.04 -10.61 5.47
N ASP A 128 0.62 -11.46 4.61
CA ASP A 128 1.63 -12.45 5.00
C ASP A 128 2.85 -11.76 5.64
N ALA A 129 3.31 -10.65 5.05
CA ALA A 129 4.41 -9.86 5.60
C ALA A 129 4.05 -9.26 6.97
N ILE A 130 2.83 -8.74 7.12
CA ILE A 130 2.34 -8.14 8.37
C ILE A 130 2.22 -9.22 9.46
N ILE A 131 1.54 -10.33 9.20
CA ILE A 131 1.34 -11.38 10.20
C ILE A 131 2.66 -12.01 10.62
N LYS A 132 3.59 -12.23 9.68
CA LYS A 132 4.94 -12.72 10.01
C LYS A 132 5.68 -11.79 10.98
N LYS A 133 5.53 -10.47 10.84
CA LYS A 133 6.24 -9.48 11.67
C LYS A 133 5.50 -9.13 12.97
N TYR A 134 4.18 -9.08 12.95
CA TYR A 134 3.34 -8.53 14.00
C TYR A 134 2.38 -9.53 14.64
N GLY A 135 2.29 -10.78 14.16
CA GLY A 135 1.34 -11.79 14.66
C GLY A 135 1.37 -11.94 16.18
N ASN A 136 2.56 -12.15 16.77
CA ASN A 136 2.73 -12.26 18.23
C ASN A 136 2.44 -10.95 19.00
N LYS A 137 2.43 -9.82 18.29
CA LYS A 137 2.06 -8.51 18.86
C LYS A 137 0.57 -8.23 18.70
N LEU A 138 -0.15 -8.94 17.85
CA LEU A 138 -1.59 -8.73 17.64
C LEU A 138 -2.42 -9.74 18.42
N TYR A 139 -1.95 -10.99 18.50
CA TYR A 139 -2.55 -12.07 19.26
C TYR A 139 -1.78 -12.30 20.57
#